data_AF-A0A7V1I1T6-F1
#
_entry.id   AF-A0A7V1I1T6-F1
#
_cell.length_a   1.000
_cell.length_b   1.000
_cell.length_c   1.000
_cell.angle_alpha   90.00
_cell.angle_beta   90.00
_cell.angle_gamma   90.00
#
_symmetry.space_group_name_H-M   'P 1'
#
loop_
_entity.id
_entity.type
_entity.pdbx_description
1 polymer ?
#
loop_
_entity_poly.entity_id
_entity_poly.type
_entity_poly.pdbx_seq_one_letter_code
_entity_poly.pdbx_strand_id
1 'polypeptide(L)'
;MTFYKPVLLAGIAFFFLTSTGAHSFETSNRLSGVIDRAVSKKCVNQGKTGISVVALPSGKQVYERNGKLALLPASVQKLITTASALHYLGPNYR
;
A
#
# COMPACT_ATOMS: atom_id res chain seq x y z
N MET A 1 51.13 17.87 -17.45
CA MET A 1 50.09 17.12 -18.17
C MET A 1 49.54 16.06 -17.23
N THR A 2 48.21 15.98 -17.10
CA THR A 2 47.43 14.77 -16.76
C THR A 2 47.65 14.05 -15.41
N PHE A 3 47.01 14.53 -14.32
CA PHE A 3 46.69 13.66 -13.17
C PHE A 3 45.27 13.77 -12.59
N TYR A 4 44.44 14.73 -13.03
CA TYR A 4 43.07 14.92 -12.50
C TYR A 4 41.97 14.23 -13.33
N LYS A 5 42.32 13.71 -14.52
CA LYS A 5 41.36 13.11 -15.46
C LYS A 5 40.70 11.79 -14.99
N PRO A 6 41.31 10.89 -14.18
CA PRO A 6 40.64 9.64 -13.82
C PRO A 6 39.69 9.79 -12.62
N VAL A 7 39.94 10.75 -11.72
CA VAL A 7 39.11 10.97 -10.52
C VAL A 7 37.79 11.66 -10.87
N LEU A 8 37.81 12.56 -11.85
CA LEU A 8 36.61 13.25 -12.34
C LEU A 8 35.69 12.34 -13.16
N LEU A 9 36.23 11.34 -13.88
CA LEU A 9 35.41 10.36 -14.61
C LEU A 9 34.73 9.33 -13.67
N ALA A 10 35.41 8.91 -12.60
CA ALA A 10 34.85 7.96 -11.63
C ALA A 10 33.67 8.56 -10.82
N GLY A 11 33.71 9.86 -10.51
CA GLY A 11 32.64 10.55 -9.78
C GLY A 11 31.33 10.71 -10.58
N ILE A 12 31.42 10.89 -11.91
CA ILE A 12 30.25 11.05 -12.77
C ILE A 12 29.52 9.71 -12.99
N ALA A 13 30.27 8.60 -13.06
CA ALA A 13 29.69 7.26 -13.18
C ALA A 13 28.93 6.83 -11.90
N PHE A 14 29.35 7.31 -10.72
CA PHE A 14 28.66 7.02 -9.46
C PHE A 14 27.34 7.81 -9.29
N PHE A 15 27.23 8.97 -9.93
CA PHE A 15 26.00 9.79 -9.89
C PHE A 15 24.90 9.26 -10.83
N PHE A 16 25.26 8.51 -11.88
CA PHE A 16 24.29 7.95 -12.83
C PHE A 16 23.68 6.60 -12.41
N LEU A 17 24.25 5.91 -11.41
CA LEU A 17 23.76 4.60 -10.97
C LEU A 17 22.55 4.65 -10.02
N THR A 18 22.07 5.83 -9.62
CA THR A 18 21.02 5.99 -8.59
C THR A 18 19.64 6.36 -9.14
N SER A 19 19.46 6.57 -10.46
CA SER A 19 18.21 7.16 -10.99
C SER A 19 17.12 6.16 -11.38
N THR A 20 17.34 4.85 -11.31
CA THR A 20 16.33 3.83 -11.70
C THR A 20 15.46 3.42 -10.51
N GLY A 21 14.52 4.29 -10.10
CA GLY A 21 13.57 3.95 -9.04
C GLY A 21 12.27 4.77 -8.97
N ALA A 22 12.14 5.85 -9.74
CA ALA A 22 11.07 6.84 -9.53
C ALA A 22 9.65 6.42 -9.99
N HIS A 23 9.51 5.41 -10.86
CA HIS A 23 8.21 5.12 -11.49
C HIS A 23 7.19 4.39 -10.58
N SER A 24 7.64 3.74 -9.51
CA SER A 24 6.76 2.99 -8.61
C SER A 24 6.08 3.86 -7.55
N PHE A 25 6.61 5.07 -7.30
CA PHE A 25 6.17 5.96 -6.22
C PHE A 25 5.01 6.88 -6.63
N GLU A 26 4.95 7.26 -7.90
CA GLU A 26 3.99 8.26 -8.40
C GLU A 26 2.53 7.77 -8.37
N THR A 27 2.28 6.51 -8.79
CA THR A 27 0.94 5.91 -8.78
C THR A 27 0.39 5.74 -7.36
N SER A 28 1.25 5.35 -6.41
CA SER A 28 0.87 5.23 -4.99
C SER A 28 0.44 6.59 -4.43
N ASN A 29 1.14 7.66 -4.82
CA ASN A 29 0.83 9.02 -4.38
C ASN A 29 -0.55 9.48 -4.88
N ARG A 30 -0.89 9.18 -6.13
CA ARG A 30 -2.22 9.54 -6.70
C ARG A 30 -3.36 8.82 -5.99
N LEU A 31 -3.25 7.50 -5.76
CA LEU A 31 -4.29 6.73 -5.08
C LEU A 31 -4.52 7.24 -3.65
N SER A 32 -3.44 7.42 -2.88
CA SER A 32 -3.50 7.95 -1.53
C SER A 32 -4.22 9.29 -1.48
N GLY A 33 -3.84 10.23 -2.36
CA GLY A 33 -4.47 11.56 -2.41
C GLY A 33 -5.96 11.53 -2.75
N VAL A 34 -6.42 10.58 -3.58
CA VAL A 34 -7.85 10.39 -3.88
C VAL A 34 -8.59 9.84 -2.66
N ILE A 35 -8.04 8.82 -1.99
CA ILE A 35 -8.66 8.23 -0.80
C ILE A 35 -8.73 9.27 0.33
N ASP A 36 -7.65 10.00 0.57
CA ASP A 36 -7.59 11.04 1.60
C ASP A 36 -8.64 12.13 1.38
N ARG A 37 -8.82 12.57 0.12
CA ARG A 37 -9.86 13.53 -0.25
C ARG A 37 -11.28 12.99 -0.08
N ALA A 38 -11.48 11.69 -0.30
CA ALA A 38 -12.79 11.06 -0.09
C ALA A 38 -13.12 10.97 1.40
N VAL A 39 -12.13 10.61 2.23
CA VAL A 39 -12.28 10.47 3.69
C VAL A 39 -12.36 11.82 4.40
N SER A 40 -11.85 12.90 3.79
CA SER A 40 -11.93 14.25 4.37
C SER A 40 -13.32 14.90 4.27
N LYS A 41 -14.33 14.22 3.71
CA LYS A 41 -15.70 14.75 3.60
C LYS A 41 -16.36 14.85 4.97
N LYS A 42 -17.19 15.89 5.18
CA LYS A 42 -17.83 16.20 6.47
C LYS A 42 -18.66 15.04 7.07
N CYS A 43 -19.21 14.16 6.23
CA CYS A 43 -20.02 13.02 6.67
C CYS A 43 -19.19 11.81 7.14
N VAL A 44 -17.86 11.82 6.99
CA VAL A 44 -16.98 10.72 7.36
C VAL A 44 -16.22 11.08 8.63
N ASN A 45 -16.33 10.24 9.66
CA ASN A 45 -15.50 10.40 10.85
C ASN A 45 -14.13 9.75 10.62
N GLN A 46 -13.13 10.57 10.34
CA GLN A 46 -11.77 10.10 10.02
C GLN A 46 -11.13 9.30 11.17
N GLY A 47 -11.46 9.61 12.43
CA GLY A 47 -10.95 8.91 13.61
C GLY A 47 -11.64 7.56 13.86
N LYS A 48 -12.74 7.28 13.17
CA LYS A 48 -13.50 6.01 13.26
C LYS A 48 -13.61 5.27 11.93
N THR A 49 -12.75 5.63 10.96
CA THR A 49 -12.72 5.00 9.64
C THR A 49 -11.37 4.31 9.45
N GLY A 50 -11.39 2.99 9.25
CA GLY A 50 -10.23 2.18 8.92
C GLY A 50 -10.22 1.81 7.44
N ILE A 51 -9.07 1.95 6.78
CA ILE A 51 -8.85 1.59 5.38
C ILE A 51 -7.50 0.90 5.26
N SER A 52 -7.49 -0.28 4.65
CA SER A 52 -6.28 -1.00 4.28
C SER A 52 -6.41 -1.45 2.84
N VAL A 53 -5.44 -1.10 2.00
CA VAL A 53 -5.39 -1.51 0.59
C VAL A 53 -4.07 -2.23 0.38
N VAL A 54 -4.16 -3.42 -0.20
CA VAL A 54 -3.02 -4.29 -0.49
C VAL A 54 -3.01 -4.66 -1.97
N ALA A 55 -1.82 -4.68 -2.57
CA ALA A 55 -1.61 -5.16 -3.92
C ALA A 55 -1.58 -6.69 -3.93
N LEU A 56 -2.23 -7.29 -4.92
CA LEU A 56 -2.17 -8.73 -5.20
C LEU A 56 -1.32 -8.97 -6.46
N PRO A 57 -0.59 -10.10 -6.55
CA PRO A 57 -0.51 -11.17 -5.55
C PRO A 57 0.50 -10.90 -4.42
N SER A 58 1.30 -9.83 -4.51
CA SER A 58 2.47 -9.63 -3.62
C SER A 58 2.13 -9.40 -2.14
N GLY A 59 0.89 -9.07 -1.80
CA GLY A 59 0.47 -8.68 -0.45
C GLY A 59 1.03 -7.33 0.00
N LYS A 60 1.72 -6.59 -0.88
CA LYS A 60 2.33 -5.31 -0.54
C LYS A 60 1.24 -4.30 -0.17
N GLN A 61 1.36 -3.70 1.01
CA GLN A 61 0.49 -2.60 1.40
C GLN A 61 0.72 -1.38 0.50
N VAL A 62 -0.36 -0.84 -0.05
CA VAL A 62 -0.33 0.34 -0.95
C VAL A 62 -1.00 1.57 -0.33
N TYR A 63 -1.83 1.38 0.70
CA TYR A 63 -2.42 2.45 1.50
C TYR A 63 -2.85 1.92 2.86
N GLU A 64 -2.69 2.71 3.92
CA GLU A 64 -3.24 2.44 5.24
C GLU A 64 -3.75 3.73 5.90
N ARG A 65 -4.92 3.64 6.53
CA ARG A 65 -5.41 4.60 7.52
C ARG A 65 -6.08 3.82 8.64
N ASN A 66 -5.62 3.99 9.88
CA ASN A 66 -6.19 3.31 11.04
C ASN A 66 -6.35 1.79 10.85
N GLY A 67 -5.43 1.11 10.15
CA GLY A 67 -5.59 -0.29 9.75
C GLY A 67 -5.66 -1.28 10.91
N LYS A 68 -5.21 -0.85 12.10
CA LYS A 68 -5.22 -1.63 13.34
C LYS A 68 -6.27 -1.18 14.36
N LEU A 69 -7.09 -0.19 14.01
CA LEU A 69 -8.14 0.31 14.90
C LEU A 69 -9.28 -0.71 14.98
N ALA A 70 -9.63 -1.14 16.19
CA ALA A 70 -10.78 -2.02 16.40
C ALA A 70 -12.08 -1.24 16.12
N LEU A 71 -12.83 -1.72 15.13
CA LEU A 71 -14.11 -1.16 14.71
C LEU A 71 -15.19 -2.24 14.72
N LEU A 72 -16.46 -1.85 14.84
CA LEU A 72 -17.58 -2.78 14.71
C LEU A 72 -17.74 -3.16 13.22
N PRO A 73 -17.58 -4.44 12.83
CA PRO A 73 -17.54 -4.84 11.42
C PRO A 73 -18.93 -4.93 10.78
N ALA A 74 -20.01 -4.91 11.57
CA ALA A 74 -21.37 -5.20 11.11
C ALA A 74 -21.39 -6.48 10.25
N SER A 75 -22.01 -6.44 9.06
CA SER A 75 -22.07 -7.60 8.18
C SER A 75 -20.75 -8.01 7.54
N VAL A 76 -19.68 -7.21 7.61
CA VAL A 76 -18.33 -7.61 7.14
C VAL A 76 -17.81 -8.82 7.93
N GLN A 77 -18.31 -9.04 9.15
CA GLN A 77 -18.05 -10.25 9.94
C GLN A 77 -18.31 -11.54 9.17
N LYS A 78 -19.26 -11.52 8.20
CA LYS A 78 -19.56 -12.67 7.34
C LYS A 78 -18.35 -13.18 6.58
N LEU A 79 -17.38 -12.33 6.21
CA LEU A 79 -16.18 -12.77 5.50
C LEU A 79 -15.38 -13.79 6.32
N ILE A 80 -15.14 -13.49 7.61
CA ILE A 80 -14.39 -14.40 8.49
C ILE A 80 -15.21 -15.66 8.78
N THR A 81 -16.51 -15.51 9.05
CA THR A 81 -17.41 -16.66 9.27
C THR A 81 -17.45 -17.58 8.05
N THR A 82 -17.60 -17.05 6.84
CA THR A 82 -17.64 -17.83 5.60
C THR A 82 -16.30 -18.48 5.30
N ALA A 83 -15.19 -17.76 5.45
CA ALA A 83 -13.85 -18.35 5.28
C ALA A 83 -13.64 -19.52 6.27
N SER A 84 -14.07 -19.35 7.52
CA SER A 84 -14.00 -20.40 8.54
C SER A 84 -14.91 -21.58 8.19
N ALA A 85 -16.16 -21.33 7.81
CA ALA A 85 -17.11 -22.37 7.42
C ALA A 85 -16.57 -23.17 6.22
N LEU A 86 -16.05 -22.51 5.20
CA LEU A 86 -15.46 -23.19 4.05
C LEU A 86 -14.23 -24.02 4.45
N HIS A 87 -13.40 -23.50 5.36
CA HIS A 87 -12.22 -24.22 5.85
C HIS A 87 -12.57 -25.48 6.67
N TYR A 88 -13.52 -25.37 7.60
CA TYR A 88 -13.85 -26.47 8.53
C TYR A 88 -14.91 -27.44 8.02
N LEU A 89 -15.92 -26.94 7.30
CA LEU A 89 -17.05 -27.74 6.82
C LEU A 89 -16.85 -28.21 5.38
N GLY A 90 -16.06 -27.46 4.59
CA GLY A 90 -15.89 -27.70 3.18
C GLY A 90 -17.05 -27.18 2.32
N PRO A 91 -16.86 -27.08 1.00
CA PRO A 91 -17.84 -26.49 0.08
C PRO A 91 -19.11 -27.33 -0.12
N ASN A 92 -19.09 -28.61 0.26
CA ASN A 92 -20.17 -29.56 0.01
C ASN A 92 -20.98 -29.91 1.29
N TYR A 93 -20.74 -29.19 2.39
CA TYR A 93 -21.50 -29.37 3.63
C TYR A 93 -22.98 -29.02 3.42
N ARG A 94 -23.90 -29.83 3.96
CA ARG A 94 -25.36 -29.68 3.82
C ARG A 94 -26.05 -29.67 5.17
#